data_AF-A0A1Y0BGV4-F1
#
_entry.id   AF-A0A1Y0BGV4-F1
#
_cell.length_a   1.000
_cell.length_b   1.000
_cell.length_c   1.000
_cell.angle_alpha   90.00
_cell.angle_beta   90.00
_cell.angle_gamma   90.00
#
_symmetry.space_group_name_H-M   'P 1'
#
loop_
_entity.id
_entity.type
_entity.pdbx_description
1 polymer ?
#
loop_
_entity_poly.entity_id
_entity_poly.type
_entity_poly.pdbx_seq_one_letter_code
_entity_poly.pdbx_strand_id
1 'polypeptide(L)'
;MSPELKAEVVKQAIHSFGTAGTLESDDGENMETCTWSNRGPQTRKGVMNSQMGQINDGEHPELPGIIGKNFIGETSYRGFYRFWAEMMQAENWDAVRANDATWKDVLLKGAAQANGKERAA
;
A
#
# COMPACT_ATOMS: atom_id res chain seq x y z
N MET A 1 -18.85 -23.49 -8.61
CA MET A 1 -20.05 -22.75 -8.14
C MET A 1 -21.18 -22.97 -9.11
N SER A 2 -22.39 -23.22 -8.60
CA SER A 2 -23.59 -23.26 -9.46
C SER A 2 -23.91 -21.88 -10.02
N PRO A 3 -24.73 -21.77 -11.08
CA PRO A 3 -25.19 -20.49 -11.60
C PRO A 3 -25.87 -19.62 -10.54
N GLU A 4 -26.65 -20.23 -9.65
CA GLU A 4 -27.38 -19.55 -8.58
C GLU A 4 -26.41 -18.98 -7.54
N LEU A 5 -25.40 -19.75 -7.14
CA LEU A 5 -24.38 -19.28 -6.20
C LEU A 5 -23.56 -18.12 -6.78
N LYS A 6 -23.25 -18.15 -8.09
CA LYS A 6 -22.60 -17.01 -8.76
C LYS A 6 -23.48 -15.76 -8.72
N ALA A 7 -24.77 -15.89 -9.00
CA ALA A 7 -25.71 -14.78 -8.97
C ALA A 7 -25.80 -14.16 -7.56
N GLU A 8 -25.81 -14.99 -6.52
CA GLU A 8 -25.82 -14.50 -5.14
C GLU A 8 -24.52 -13.79 -4.76
N VAL A 9 -23.36 -14.30 -5.16
CA VAL A 9 -22.07 -13.61 -4.93
C VAL A 9 -22.05 -12.23 -5.58
N VAL A 10 -22.54 -12.10 -6.82
CA VAL A 10 -22.63 -10.79 -7.49
C VAL A 10 -23.58 -9.85 -6.74
N LYS A 11 -24.75 -10.34 -6.33
CA LYS A 11 -25.72 -9.55 -5.57
C LYS A 11 -25.12 -9.03 -4.27
N GLN A 12 -24.41 -9.88 -3.51
CA GLN A 12 -23.76 -9.48 -2.26
C GLN A 12 -22.60 -8.51 -2.49
N ALA A 13 -21.80 -8.72 -3.53
CA ALA A 13 -20.71 -7.79 -3.88
C ALA A 13 -21.23 -6.38 -4.23
N ILE A 14 -22.33 -6.28 -4.98
CA ILE A 14 -22.95 -4.99 -5.31
C ILE A 14 -23.62 -4.38 -4.08
N HIS A 15 -24.19 -5.20 -3.20
CA HIS A 15 -24.81 -4.71 -1.96
C HIS A 15 -23.80 -4.08 -1.01
N SER A 16 -22.57 -4.58 -0.95
CA SER A 16 -21.49 -4.01 -0.12
C SER A 16 -20.68 -2.92 -0.82
N PHE A 17 -20.23 -3.17 -2.06
CA PHE A 17 -19.26 -2.33 -2.79
C PHE A 17 -19.79 -1.76 -4.11
N GLY A 18 -21.11 -1.77 -4.33
CA GLY A 18 -21.73 -1.09 -5.46
C GLY A 18 -21.94 0.41 -5.22
N THR A 19 -22.58 1.09 -6.18
CA THR A 19 -22.85 2.54 -6.11
C THR A 19 -23.70 2.95 -4.90
N ALA A 20 -24.61 2.08 -4.44
CA ALA A 20 -25.36 2.25 -3.20
C ALA A 20 -24.92 1.22 -2.14
N GLY A 21 -23.63 0.87 -2.17
CA GLY A 21 -23.02 -0.16 -1.35
C GLY A 21 -22.94 0.26 0.10
N THR A 22 -23.24 -0.67 1.02
CA THR A 22 -23.25 -0.39 2.45
C THR A 22 -21.86 -0.13 3.05
N LEU A 23 -20.79 -0.54 2.38
CA LEU A 23 -19.40 -0.25 2.78
C LEU A 23 -18.80 0.85 1.90
N GLU A 24 -18.98 0.78 0.58
CA GLU A 24 -18.42 1.79 -0.35
C GLU A 24 -18.91 3.21 -0.05
N SER A 25 -20.16 3.36 0.38
CA SER A 25 -20.72 4.68 0.70
C SER A 25 -20.00 5.34 1.88
N ASP A 26 -19.39 4.57 2.78
CA ASP A 26 -18.61 5.08 3.91
C ASP A 26 -17.21 5.58 3.47
N ASP A 27 -16.67 5.05 2.36
CA ASP A 27 -15.32 5.40 1.87
C ASP A 27 -15.28 6.65 0.99
N GLY A 28 -16.44 7.12 0.48
CA GLY A 28 -16.53 8.28 -0.41
C GLY A 28 -15.86 9.54 0.16
N GLU A 29 -16.25 9.97 1.37
CA GLU A 29 -15.70 11.17 1.99
C GLU A 29 -14.20 11.02 2.30
N ASN A 30 -13.75 9.84 2.72
CA ASN A 30 -12.33 9.54 2.98
C ASN A 30 -11.48 9.79 1.72
N MET A 31 -11.94 9.28 0.56
CA MET A 31 -11.23 9.40 -0.71
C MET A 31 -11.32 10.83 -1.30
N GLU A 32 -12.48 11.46 -1.23
CA GLU A 32 -12.66 12.82 -1.72
C GLU A 32 -11.81 13.81 -0.93
N THR A 33 -11.82 13.72 0.40
CA THR A 33 -11.17 14.68 1.28
C THR A 33 -9.65 14.59 1.21
N CYS A 34 -9.07 13.38 1.08
CA CYS A 34 -7.62 13.21 0.95
C CYS A 34 -7.07 13.88 -0.32
N THR A 35 -7.91 14.07 -1.34
CA THR A 35 -7.57 14.78 -2.58
C THR A 35 -7.89 16.27 -2.49
N TRP A 36 -9.13 16.64 -2.17
CA TRP A 36 -9.60 18.02 -2.22
C TRP A 36 -8.95 18.94 -1.17
N SER A 37 -8.55 18.40 -0.02
CA SER A 37 -7.81 19.14 1.01
C SER A 37 -6.50 19.74 0.48
N ASN A 38 -5.87 19.10 -0.52
CA ASN A 38 -4.64 19.56 -1.16
C ASN A 38 -4.83 20.71 -2.16
N ARG A 39 -6.08 21.16 -2.40
CA ARG A 39 -6.33 22.42 -3.11
C ARG A 39 -5.76 23.62 -2.35
N GLY A 40 -5.67 23.54 -1.02
CA GLY A 40 -5.05 24.55 -0.18
C GLY A 40 -3.53 24.64 -0.42
N PRO A 41 -2.96 25.85 -0.63
CA PRO A 41 -1.54 25.99 -0.97
C PRO A 41 -0.58 25.61 0.17
N GLN A 42 -1.03 25.60 1.43
CA GLN A 42 -0.21 25.16 2.56
C GLN A 42 -0.34 23.65 2.79
N THR A 43 -1.55 23.09 2.74
CA THR A 43 -1.81 21.66 2.96
C THR A 43 -0.96 20.79 2.04
N ARG A 44 -0.90 21.10 0.74
CA ARG A 44 -0.15 20.30 -0.25
C ARG A 44 1.37 20.34 -0.10
N LYS A 45 1.92 21.20 0.76
CA LYS A 45 3.36 21.22 1.08
C LYS A 45 3.72 20.18 2.14
N GLY A 46 2.71 19.65 2.85
CA GLY A 46 2.88 18.57 3.82
C GLY A 46 3.25 17.25 3.14
N VAL A 47 3.46 16.23 3.98
CA VAL A 47 3.78 14.87 3.56
C VAL A 47 2.83 13.89 4.23
N MET A 48 2.57 12.77 3.58
CA MET A 48 1.78 11.67 4.15
C MET A 48 2.70 10.68 4.87
N ASN A 49 2.22 10.09 5.97
CA ASN A 49 2.93 9.05 6.69
C ASN A 49 2.44 7.66 6.24
N SER A 50 3.36 6.72 6.05
CA SER A 50 3.06 5.29 5.77
C SER A 50 4.03 4.34 6.49
N GLN A 51 4.36 4.67 7.75
CA GLN A 51 5.41 3.98 8.52
C GLN A 51 4.88 2.84 9.43
N MET A 52 3.56 2.58 9.44
CA MET A 52 2.96 1.55 10.29
C MET A 52 3.52 0.17 9.94
N GLY A 53 4.07 -0.49 10.96
CA GLY A 53 4.64 -1.83 10.84
C GLY A 53 6.00 -1.91 10.15
N GLN A 54 6.62 -0.79 9.76
CA GLN A 54 7.89 -0.76 8.99
C GLN A 54 9.03 -1.58 9.62
N ILE A 55 9.06 -1.68 10.96
CA ILE A 55 10.08 -2.42 11.71
C ILE A 55 9.96 -3.95 11.59
N ASN A 56 8.82 -4.42 11.09
CA ASN A 56 8.40 -5.81 11.11
C ASN A 56 8.28 -6.43 9.71
N ASP A 57 8.58 -5.67 8.66
CA ASP A 57 8.59 -6.17 7.28
C ASP A 57 9.79 -7.08 7.05
N GLY A 58 9.60 -8.18 6.32
CA GLY A 58 10.68 -9.11 6.01
C GLY A 58 10.36 -10.06 4.87
N GLU A 59 11.38 -10.82 4.46
CA GLU A 59 11.18 -11.98 3.60
C GLU A 59 10.63 -13.15 4.42
N HIS A 60 9.80 -13.97 3.79
CA HIS A 60 9.20 -15.14 4.42
C HIS A 60 9.73 -16.42 3.75
N PRO A 61 10.02 -17.50 4.50
CA PRO A 61 10.58 -18.73 3.93
C PRO A 61 9.68 -19.38 2.88
N GLU A 62 8.36 -19.19 2.99
CA GLU A 62 7.37 -19.83 2.10
C GLU A 62 6.63 -18.86 1.17
N LEU A 63 6.60 -17.56 1.50
CA LEU A 63 5.80 -16.57 0.78
C LEU A 63 6.72 -15.60 0.03
N PRO A 64 6.48 -15.33 -1.26
CA PRO A 64 7.33 -14.44 -2.04
C PRO A 64 7.11 -12.97 -1.67
N GLY A 65 8.10 -12.14 -2.02
CA GLY A 65 8.03 -10.69 -1.83
C GLY A 65 8.44 -10.26 -0.43
N ILE A 66 7.82 -9.17 0.05
CA ILE A 66 7.99 -8.63 1.40
C ILE A 66 6.68 -8.79 2.15
N ILE A 67 6.75 -9.43 3.30
CA ILE A 67 5.60 -9.80 4.12
C ILE A 67 5.58 -8.96 5.39
N GLY A 68 4.46 -8.30 5.65
CA GLY A 68 4.17 -7.66 6.93
C GLY A 68 3.56 -8.66 7.91
N LYS A 69 3.72 -8.43 9.22
CA LYS A 69 3.21 -9.34 10.26
C LYS A 69 1.68 -9.38 10.38
N ASN A 70 0.96 -8.39 9.84
CA ASN A 70 -0.48 -8.25 10.04
C ASN A 70 -1.14 -7.59 8.81
N PHE A 71 -2.44 -7.82 8.62
CA PHE A 71 -3.23 -7.17 7.57
C PHE A 71 -3.52 -5.69 7.91
N ILE A 72 -3.53 -5.34 9.20
CA ILE A 72 -3.51 -3.95 9.65
C ILE A 72 -2.04 -3.49 9.65
N GLY A 73 -1.61 -2.88 8.55
CA GLY A 73 -0.26 -2.36 8.38
C GLY A 73 -0.05 -1.69 7.03
N GLU A 74 1.08 -1.01 6.86
CA GLU A 74 1.37 -0.20 5.67
C GLU A 74 2.50 -0.78 4.80
N THR A 75 2.81 -2.08 4.95
CA THR A 75 3.79 -2.79 4.11
C THR A 75 3.46 -2.67 2.62
N SER A 76 2.19 -2.89 2.27
CA SER A 76 1.69 -2.76 0.90
C SER A 76 1.74 -1.32 0.39
N TYR A 77 1.42 -0.34 1.24
CA TYR A 77 1.53 1.10 0.90
C TYR A 77 2.96 1.49 0.57
N ARG A 78 3.94 1.06 1.38
CA ARG A 78 5.36 1.30 1.10
C ARG A 78 5.80 0.63 -0.20
N GLY A 79 5.37 -0.61 -0.44
CA GLY A 79 5.64 -1.32 -1.69
C GLY A 79 5.07 -0.61 -2.92
N PHE A 80 3.83 -0.12 -2.81
CA PHE A 80 3.16 0.65 -3.86
C PHE A 80 3.91 1.94 -4.18
N TYR A 81 4.15 2.81 -3.19
CA TYR A 81 4.80 4.09 -3.44
C TYR A 81 6.28 3.96 -3.83
N ARG A 82 6.95 2.88 -3.40
CA ARG A 82 8.30 2.53 -3.87
C ARG A 82 8.32 2.24 -5.38
N PHE A 83 7.42 1.37 -5.86
CA PHE A 83 7.36 1.05 -7.28
C PHE A 83 6.84 2.22 -8.11
N TRP A 84 5.85 2.97 -7.60
CA TRP A 84 5.39 4.21 -8.22
C TRP A 84 6.55 5.19 -8.43
N ALA A 85 7.39 5.39 -7.40
CA ALA A 85 8.53 6.29 -7.50
C ALA A 85 9.58 5.80 -8.50
N GLU A 86 9.84 4.49 -8.55
CA GLU A 86 10.73 3.87 -9.55
C GLU A 86 10.22 4.12 -10.97
N MET A 87 8.93 3.86 -11.22
CA MET A 87 8.31 4.06 -12.53
C MET A 87 8.31 5.54 -12.96
N MET A 88 8.07 6.47 -12.02
CA MET A 88 8.09 7.91 -12.29
C MET A 88 9.50 8.46 -12.61
N GLN A 89 10.56 7.73 -12.21
CA GLN A 89 11.95 8.11 -12.43
C GLN A 89 12.61 7.37 -13.60
N ALA A 90 12.07 6.23 -14.00
CA ALA A 90 12.59 5.42 -15.09
C ALA A 90 12.24 6.02 -16.46
N GLU A 91 13.23 6.12 -17.34
CA GLU A 91 13.00 6.56 -18.74
C GLU A 91 12.34 5.47 -19.59
N ASN A 92 12.53 4.20 -19.22
CA ASN A 92 12.04 3.03 -19.95
C ASN A 92 12.08 1.77 -19.05
N TRP A 93 11.63 0.65 -19.59
CA TRP A 93 11.60 -0.62 -18.87
C TRP A 93 12.97 -1.24 -18.59
N ASP A 94 14.02 -0.93 -19.36
CA ASP A 94 15.37 -1.43 -19.06
C ASP A 94 15.90 -0.78 -17.78
N ALA A 95 15.61 0.51 -17.56
CA ALA A 95 15.95 1.20 -16.32
C ALA A 95 15.22 0.62 -15.09
N VAL A 96 13.98 0.15 -15.26
CA VAL A 96 13.24 -0.57 -14.20
C VAL A 96 13.88 -1.94 -13.94
N ARG A 97 14.11 -2.74 -15.00
CA ARG A 97 14.70 -4.09 -14.90
C ARG A 97 16.09 -4.09 -14.29
N ALA A 98 16.84 -3.01 -14.42
CA ALA A 98 18.15 -2.85 -13.77
C ALA A 98 18.07 -2.99 -12.23
N ASN A 99 16.89 -2.79 -11.63
CA ASN A 99 16.68 -2.90 -10.18
C ASN A 99 15.99 -4.21 -9.74
N ASP A 100 15.75 -5.16 -10.65
CA ASP A 100 15.03 -6.42 -10.36
C ASP A 100 15.65 -7.19 -9.18
N ALA A 101 16.96 -7.11 -9.02
CA ALA A 101 17.69 -7.79 -7.94
C ALA A 101 17.62 -7.07 -6.58
N THR A 102 17.32 -5.77 -6.54
CA THR A 102 17.54 -4.91 -5.35
C THR A 102 16.31 -4.14 -4.90
N TRP A 103 15.17 -4.25 -5.58
CA TRP A 103 13.95 -3.50 -5.26
C TRP A 103 13.48 -3.67 -3.80
N LYS A 104 13.78 -4.80 -3.16
CA LYS A 104 13.43 -5.12 -1.76
C LYS A 104 14.25 -4.34 -0.74
N ASP A 105 15.47 -3.92 -1.09
CA ASP A 105 16.46 -3.41 -0.14
C ASP A 105 15.94 -2.22 0.67
N VAL A 106 15.22 -1.30 0.02
CA VAL A 106 14.69 -0.10 0.67
C VAL A 106 13.58 -0.42 1.68
N LEU A 107 12.80 -1.47 1.42
CA LEU A 107 11.74 -1.93 2.32
C LEU A 107 12.34 -2.62 3.56
N LEU A 108 13.41 -3.40 3.36
CA LEU A 108 14.14 -4.07 4.45
C LEU A 108 15.01 -3.11 5.29
N LYS A 109 15.62 -2.10 4.66
CA LYS A 109 16.44 -1.07 5.34
C LYS A 109 15.62 -0.26 6.36
N GLY A 110 14.35 0.01 6.03
CA GLY A 110 13.41 0.66 6.96
C GLY A 110 13.28 -0.09 8.28
N ALA A 111 13.24 -1.43 8.22
CA ALA A 111 13.19 -2.27 9.41
C ALA A 111 14.50 -2.21 10.22
N ALA A 112 15.64 -2.25 9.53
CA ALA A 112 16.96 -2.21 10.16
C ALA A 112 17.24 -0.87 10.88
N GLN A 113 16.87 0.26 10.28
CA GLN A 113 17.10 1.59 10.85
C GLN A 113 16.29 1.85 12.13
N ALA A 114 15.07 1.32 12.20
CA ALA A 114 14.23 1.47 13.39
C ALA A 114 14.73 0.60 14.56
N ASN A 115 15.11 -0.66 14.29
CA ASN A 115 15.67 -1.57 15.30
C ASN A 115 17.00 -1.06 15.88
N GLY A 116 17.79 -0.31 15.11
CA GLY A 116 19.03 0.32 15.58
C GLY A 116 18.81 1.50 16.54
N LYS A 117 17.69 2.21 16.43
CA LYS A 117 17.34 3.31 17.34
C LYS A 117 16.76 2.82 18.67
N GLU A 118 16.00 1.73 18.65
CA GLU A 118 15.39 1.13 19.84
C GLU A 118 16.43 0.46 20.77
N ARG A 119 17.59 0.04 20.24
CA ARG A 119 18.72 -0.49 21.03
C ARG A 119 19.67 0.59 21.58
N ALA A 120 19.50 1.85 21.17
CA ALA A 120 20.33 2.99 21.58
C ALA A 120 19.64 3.93 22.57
N ALA A 121 18.40 3.62 22.96
CA ALA A 121 17.60 4.28 23.99
C ALA A 121 17.50 3.39 25.23
#